data_AF-A0A7C4H0H2-F1
#
_entry.id   AF-A0A7C4H0H2-F1
#
_cell.length_a   1.000
_cell.length_b   1.000
_cell.length_c   1.000
_cell.angle_alpha   90.00
_cell.angle_beta   90.00
_cell.angle_gamma   90.00
#
_symmetry.space_group_name_H-M   'P 1'
#
loop_
_entity.id
_entity.type
_entity.pdbx_description
1 polymer ?
#
loop_
_entity_poly.entity_id
_entity_poly.type
_entity_poly.pdbx_seq_one_letter_code
_entity_poly.pdbx_strand_id
1 'polypeptide(L)' 'MKVKCPECDGEINVPEDVVVGEIISCPDCGREYEVYEVSPNGVSIRPAEVEGEDWGQ' A
#
# COMPACT_ATOMS: atom_id res chain seq x y z
N MET A 1 -2.40 7.02 10.16
CA MET A 1 -0.92 7.20 10.16
C MET A 1 -0.43 7.54 8.75
N LYS A 2 0.86 7.84 8.56
CA LYS A 2 1.40 8.30 7.27
C LYS A 2 2.67 7.54 6.89
N VAL A 3 2.80 7.18 5.62
CA VAL A 3 4.00 6.54 5.06
C VAL A 3 4.42 7.25 3.78
N LYS A 4 5.69 7.15 3.40
CA LYS A 4 6.18 7.69 2.13
C LYS A 4 5.91 6.73 0.99
N CYS A 5 5.42 7.27 -0.12
CA CYS A 5 5.31 6.55 -1.38
C CYS A 5 6.71 6.24 -1.92
N PRO A 6 7.08 4.96 -2.15
CA PRO A 6 8.39 4.61 -2.68
C PRO A 6 8.58 5.00 -4.16
N GLU A 7 7.51 5.33 -4.89
CA GLU A 7 7.58 5.65 -6.33
C GLU A 7 7.68 7.16 -6.61
N CYS A 8 7.02 8.00 -5.80
CA CYS A 8 6.94 9.45 -6.04
C CYS A 8 7.33 10.32 -4.84
N ASP A 9 7.77 9.72 -3.72
CA ASP A 9 8.07 10.40 -2.46
C ASP A 9 6.89 11.14 -1.79
N GLY A 10 5.68 11.01 -2.35
CA GLY A 10 4.44 11.57 -1.83
C GLY A 10 4.02 10.97 -0.49
N GLU A 11 3.07 11.62 0.18
CA GLU A 11 2.58 11.21 1.49
C GLU A 11 1.33 10.35 1.35
N ILE A 12 1.40 9.09 1.79
CA ILE A 12 0.26 8.17 1.77
C ILE A 12 -0.39 8.18 3.15
N ASN A 13 -1.67 8.55 3.19
CA ASN A 13 -2.47 8.50 4.40
C ASN A 13 -3.01 7.08 4.58
N VAL A 14 -2.55 6.41 5.64
CA VAL A 14 -2.95 5.05 5.98
C VAL A 14 -4.00 5.11 7.11
N PRO A 15 -5.17 4.46 6.97
CA PRO A 15 -6.18 4.43 8.02
C PRO A 15 -5.64 3.78 9.31
N GLU A 16 -6.20 4.14 10.45
CA GLU A 16 -5.79 3.58 11.75
C GLU A 16 -6.27 2.14 11.98
N ASP A 17 -7.35 1.74 11.31
CA ASP A 17 -7.92 0.38 11.34
C ASP A 17 -7.35 -0.53 10.23
N VAL A 18 -6.25 -0.11 9.60
CA VAL A 18 -5.62 -0.84 8.51
C VAL A 18 -5.17 -2.24 8.95
N VAL A 19 -5.33 -3.21 8.07
CA VAL A 19 -4.91 -4.60 8.32
C VAL A 19 -3.90 -5.09 7.28
N VAL A 20 -3.15 -6.12 7.64
CA VAL A 20 -2.26 -6.82 6.69
C VAL A 20 -3.09 -7.41 5.55
N GLY A 21 -2.65 -7.22 4.31
CA GLY A 21 -3.34 -7.58 3.07
C GLY A 21 -4.23 -6.47 2.51
N GLU A 22 -4.43 -5.36 3.22
CA GLU A 22 -5.22 -4.24 2.71
C GLU A 22 -4.47 -3.48 1.60
N ILE A 23 -5.21 -3.08 0.57
CA ILE A 23 -4.70 -2.28 -0.54
C ILE A 23 -4.97 -0.81 -0.27
N ILE A 24 -3.91 -0.01 -0.29
CA ILE A 24 -3.96 1.45 -0.18
C ILE A 24 -3.39 2.08 -1.44
N SER A 25 -3.91 3.24 -1.82
CA SER A 25 -3.48 3.97 -3.02
C SER A 25 -2.76 5.27 -2.65
N CYS A 26 -1.68 5.58 -3.38
CA CYS A 26 -1.00 6.85 -3.25
C CYS A 26 -1.83 7.96 -3.94
N PRO A 27 -2.23 9.02 -3.23
CA PRO A 27 -3.05 10.09 -3.81
C PRO A 27 -2.27 10.95 -4.82
N ASP A 28 -0.94 10.95 -4.78
CA ASP A 28 -0.09 11.76 -5.67
C ASP A 28 0.17 11.10 -7.02
N CYS A 29 0.50 9.80 -7.05
CA CYS A 29 0.86 9.09 -8.29
C CYS A 29 -0.13 7.99 -8.72
N GLY A 30 -1.13 7.67 -7.89
CA GLY A 30 -2.14 6.67 -8.20
C GLY A 30 -1.68 5.22 -8.11
N ARG A 31 -0.45 4.94 -7.67
CA ARG A 31 0.04 3.57 -7.45
C ARG A 31 -0.65 2.94 -6.25
N GLU A 32 -0.89 1.64 -6.37
CA GLU A 32 -1.48 0.81 -5.32
C GLU A 32 -0.39 0.03 -4.58
N TYR A 33 -0.58 -0.11 -3.27
CA TYR A 33 0.33 -0.77 -2.36
C TYR A 33 -0.46 -1.68 -1.42
N GLU A 34 0.10 -2.86 -1.15
CA GLU A 34 -0.42 -3.77 -0.15
C GLU A 34 0.32 -3.55 1.18
N VAL A 35 -0.44 -3.53 2.27
CA VAL A 35 0.09 -3.52 3.63
C VAL A 35 0.55 -4.92 4.01
N TYR A 36 1.85 -5.12 4.18
CA TYR A 36 2.37 -6.45 4.55
C TYR A 36 2.74 -6.57 6.04
N GLU A 37 2.78 -5.45 6.77
CA GLU A 37 3.05 -5.43 8.21
C GLU A 37 2.37 -4.24 8.88
N VAL A 38 1.67 -4.50 9.99
CA VAL A 38 1.10 -3.48 10.88
C VAL A 38 1.68 -3.69 12.28
N SER A 39 2.35 -2.67 12.81
CA SER A 39 3.02 -2.72 14.11
C SER A 39 2.80 -1.41 14.89
N PRO A 40 2.99 -1.40 16.22
CA PRO A 40 2.88 -0.16 16.99
C PRO A 40 3.90 0.92 16.59
N ASN A 41 4.96 0.55 15.86
CA ASN A 41 6.00 1.46 15.39
C ASN A 41 5.72 2.03 13.98
N GLY A 42 4.76 1.45 13.24
CA GLY A 42 4.61 1.78 11.83
C GLY A 42 3.85 0.73 11.02
N VAL A 43 3.59 1.10 9.78
CA VAL A 43 3.01 0.24 8.75
C VAL A 43 4.03 0.15 7.62
N SER A 44 4.24 -1.06 7.14
CA SER A 44 5.13 -1.33 6.01
C SER A 44 4.30 -1.72 4.80
N ILE A 45 4.62 -1.11 3.66
CA ILE A 45 3.88 -1.27 2.42
C ILE A 45 4.80 -1.83 1.32
N ARG A 46 4.23 -2.64 0.43
CA ARG A 46 4.88 -3.14 -0.78
C ARG A 46 4.02 -2.80 -1.99
N PRO A 47 4.58 -2.66 -3.21
CA PRO A 47 3.76 -2.53 -4.41
C PRO A 47 2.68 -3.62 -4.42
N ALA A 48 1.42 -3.25 -4.64
CA ALA A 48 0.36 -4.23 -4.75
C ALA A 48 0.71 -5.15 -5.91
N GLU A 49 0.56 -6.46 -5.70
CA GLU A 49 0.67 -7.40 -6.80
C GLU A 49 -0.42 -7.05 -7.81
N VAL A 50 -0.03 -6.48 -8.94
CA VAL A 50 -0.91 -6.42 -10.10
C VAL A 50 -1.05 -7.87 -10.48
N GLU A 51 -2.22 -8.46 -10.24
CA GLU A 51 -2.45 -9.84 -10.61
C GLU A 51 -2.29 -9.92 -12.13
N GLY A 52 -1.11 -10.39 -12.52
CA GLY A 52 -0.67 -10.38 -13.88
C GLY A 52 -1.57 -11.31 -14.65
N GLU A 53 -2.38 -10.74 -15.53
CA GLU A 53 -2.88 -11.30 -16.80
C GLU A 53 -3.13 -12.83 -16.90
N ASP A 54 -3.48 -13.50 -15.80
CA ASP A 54 -3.74 -14.94 -15.75
C ASP A 54 -4.79 -15.26 -14.66
N TRP A 55 -5.69 -14.30 -14.41
CA TRP A 55 -6.99 -14.62 -13.87
C TRP A 55 -7.81 -15.36 -14.94
N GLY A 56 -7.54 -16.67 -15.08
CA GLY A 56 -8.35 -17.61 -15.84
C GLY A 56 -8.07 -17.68 -17.34
N GLN A 57 -7.12 -18.54 -17.72
CA GLN A 57 -7.32 -19.35 -18.93
C GLN A 57 -8.31 -20.49 -18.69
#